data_AF-A0A5N6GHB3-F1
#
_entry.id   AF-A0A5N6GHB3-F1
#
_cell.length_a   1.000
_cell.length_b   1.000
_cell.length_c   1.000
_cell.angle_alpha   90.00
_cell.angle_beta   90.00
_cell.angle_gamma   90.00
#
_symmetry.space_group_name_H-M   'P 1'
#
loop_
_entity.id
_entity.type
_entity.pdbx_description
1 polymer ?
#
loop_
_entity_poly.entity_id
_entity_poly.type
_entity_poly.pdbx_seq_one_letter_code
_entity_poly.pdbx_strand_id
1 'polypeptide(L)'
;MLEGKKNIPYTDQDKESISLLEPYCSEFLIHAADVEGLQQGIDGELVSKLSEWCSIPVTYAGGARSLEDLEKVHSSSRGKVDLTIGSALDIFGGSGVTFDECIQWNKTH
;
A
#
# COMPACT_ATOMS: atom_id res chain seq x y z
N MET A 1 -17.99 -21.73 11.25
CA MET A 1 -18.40 -21.61 9.83
C MET A 1 -18.23 -20.15 9.44
N LEU A 2 -17.01 -19.75 9.10
CA LEU A 2 -16.76 -18.57 8.28
C LEU A 2 -16.15 -19.16 7.02
N GLU A 3 -16.91 -19.13 5.92
CA GLU A 3 -16.38 -19.53 4.62
C GLU A 3 -15.20 -18.62 4.32
N GLY A 4 -14.00 -19.22 4.20
CA GLY A 4 -12.81 -18.47 3.81
C GLY A 4 -13.07 -17.81 2.47
N LYS A 5 -13.12 -16.47 2.44
CA LYS A 5 -13.14 -15.73 1.18
C LYS A 5 -11.94 -16.22 0.37
N LYS A 6 -12.20 -16.79 -0.80
CA LYS A 6 -11.17 -17.11 -1.80
C LYS A 6 -10.32 -15.87 -1.99
N ASN A 7 -8.99 -16.00 -1.89
CA ASN A 7 -8.08 -14.99 -2.40
C ASN A 7 -8.35 -14.89 -3.91
N ILE A 8 -9.01 -13.81 -4.33
CA ILE A 8 -9.22 -13.52 -5.75
C ILE A 8 -7.88 -12.96 -6.23
N PRO A 9 -7.16 -13.65 -7.15
CA PRO A 9 -5.89 -13.16 -7.63
C PRO A 9 -6.10 -11.88 -8.44
N TYR A 10 -5.17 -10.93 -8.34
CA TYR A 10 -5.17 -9.79 -9.25
C TYR A 10 -4.87 -10.27 -10.68
N THR A 11 -5.63 -9.73 -11.63
CA THR A 11 -5.75 -10.21 -13.01
C THR A 11 -5.19 -9.23 -14.03
N ASP A 12 -5.13 -9.65 -15.29
CA ASP A 12 -4.77 -8.75 -16.39
C ASP A 12 -5.79 -7.62 -16.58
N GLN A 13 -7.06 -7.83 -16.20
CA GLN A 13 -8.09 -6.79 -16.26
C GLN A 13 -7.78 -5.61 -15.31
N ASP A 14 -7.17 -5.88 -14.16
CA ASP A 14 -6.76 -4.84 -13.22
C ASP A 14 -5.64 -3.97 -13.82
N LYS A 15 -4.66 -4.61 -14.45
CA LYS A 15 -3.58 -3.93 -15.19
C LYS A 15 -4.11 -3.10 -16.36
N GLU A 16 -5.05 -3.64 -17.14
CA GLU A 16 -5.68 -2.93 -18.26
C GLU A 16 -6.42 -1.69 -17.78
N SER A 17 -7.11 -1.80 -16.63
CA SER A 17 -7.84 -0.68 -16.02
C SER A 17 -6.89 0.44 -15.60
N ILE A 18 -5.76 0.11 -14.96
CA ILE A 18 -4.71 1.08 -14.63
C ILE A 18 -4.19 1.75 -15.91
N SER A 19 -3.80 0.95 -16.90
CA SER A 19 -3.24 1.45 -18.16
C SER A 19 -4.20 2.38 -18.92
N LEU A 20 -5.51 2.10 -18.83
CA LEU A 20 -6.56 2.92 -19.45
C LEU A 20 -6.71 4.28 -18.77
N LEU A 21 -6.61 4.33 -17.44
CA LEU A 21 -6.82 5.54 -16.65
C LEU A 21 -5.56 6.42 -16.56
N GLU A 22 -4.40 5.80 -16.57
CA GLU A 22 -3.11 6.44 -16.33
C GLU A 22 -2.84 7.69 -17.18
N PRO A 23 -3.16 7.75 -18.49
CA PRO A 23 -2.96 8.96 -19.30
C PRO A 23 -3.75 10.20 -18.84
N TYR A 24 -4.76 10.00 -17.97
CA TYR A 24 -5.63 11.05 -17.44
C TYR A 24 -5.30 11.39 -15.97
N CYS A 25 -4.31 10.75 -15.37
CA CYS A 25 -3.94 10.89 -13.97
C CYS A 25 -2.50 11.39 -13.81
N SER A 26 -2.24 12.15 -12.75
CA SER A 26 -0.87 12.51 -12.35
C SER A 26 -0.30 11.57 -11.29
N GLU A 27 -1.16 10.88 -10.56
CA GLU A 27 -0.83 9.88 -9.55
C GLU A 27 -2.04 8.97 -9.33
N PHE A 28 -1.80 7.75 -8.85
CA PHE A 28 -2.85 6.90 -8.26
C PHE A 28 -2.73 6.80 -6.74
N LEU A 29 -3.87 6.91 -6.05
CA LEU A 29 -4.01 6.44 -4.67
C LEU A 29 -4.84 5.16 -4.68
N ILE A 30 -4.20 4.02 -4.40
CA ILE A 30 -4.84 2.71 -4.39
C ILE A 30 -5.15 2.33 -2.95
N HIS A 31 -6.44 2.31 -2.61
CA HIS A 31 -6.91 1.92 -1.29
C HIS A 31 -7.34 0.45 -1.28
N ALA A 32 -6.59 -0.40 -0.59
CA ALA A 32 -6.93 -1.79 -0.34
C ALA A 32 -7.96 -1.89 0.81
N ALA A 33 -9.23 -1.63 0.51
CA ALA A 33 -10.30 -1.59 1.52
C ALA A 33 -10.55 -2.95 2.22
N ASP A 34 -10.25 -4.09 1.56
CA ASP A 34 -10.47 -5.42 2.15
C ASP A 34 -9.49 -5.74 3.30
N VAL A 35 -8.36 -5.03 3.44
CA VAL A 35 -7.46 -5.14 4.61
C VAL A 35 -7.86 -4.22 5.76
N GLU A 36 -8.83 -3.32 5.55
CA GLU A 36 -9.44 -2.48 6.58
C GLU A 36 -10.41 -3.31 7.45
N GLY A 37 -9.88 -3.95 8.49
CA GLY A 37 -10.67 -4.70 9.49
C GLY A 37 -10.40 -6.20 9.58
N LEU A 38 -9.73 -6.80 8.58
CA LEU A 38 -9.35 -8.24 8.60
C LEU A 38 -8.01 -8.55 9.28
N GLN A 39 -7.30 -7.51 9.71
CA GLN A 39 -6.01 -7.58 10.36
C GLN A 39 -4.84 -8.26 9.61
N GLN A 40 -4.88 -8.35 8.28
CA GLN A 40 -3.90 -9.13 7.52
C GLN A 40 -2.59 -8.39 7.19
N GLY A 41 -2.48 -7.09 7.50
CA GLY A 41 -1.30 -6.28 7.18
C GLY A 41 -1.28 -5.82 5.72
N ILE A 42 -0.12 -5.40 5.22
CA ILE A 42 0.09 -4.96 3.83
C ILE A 42 -0.10 -6.12 2.85
N ASP A 43 -0.83 -5.86 1.75
CA ASP A 43 -0.87 -6.78 0.60
C ASP A 43 0.37 -6.60 -0.29
N GLY A 44 1.41 -7.39 -0.01
CA GLY A 44 2.66 -7.34 -0.76
C GLY A 44 2.54 -7.76 -2.24
N GLU A 45 1.58 -8.62 -2.59
CA GLU A 45 1.36 -9.02 -3.98
C GLU A 45 0.83 -7.83 -4.79
N LEU A 46 -0.16 -7.11 -4.22
CA LEU A 46 -0.67 -5.89 -4.84
C LEU A 46 0.41 -4.84 -4.99
N VAL A 47 1.20 -4.58 -3.93
CA VAL A 47 2.30 -3.60 -4.00
C VAL A 47 3.31 -3.96 -5.09
N SER A 48 3.70 -5.23 -5.20
CA SER A 48 4.59 -5.68 -6.28
C SER A 48 3.97 -5.42 -7.65
N LYS A 49 2.69 -5.78 -7.84
CA LYS A 49 1.98 -5.59 -9.11
C LYS A 49 1.84 -4.11 -9.48
N LEU A 50 1.50 -3.23 -8.54
CA LEU A 50 1.43 -1.79 -8.76
C LEU A 50 2.79 -1.23 -9.24
N SER A 51 3.90 -1.71 -8.69
CA SER A 51 5.25 -1.29 -9.12
C SER A 51 5.61 -1.71 -10.56
N GLU A 52 4.93 -2.73 -11.08
CA GLU A 52 5.09 -3.24 -12.44
C GLU A 52 4.09 -2.62 -13.43
N TRP A 53 2.89 -2.29 -12.96
CA TRP A 53 1.78 -1.84 -13.80
C TRP A 53 1.76 -0.33 -13.99
N CYS A 54 2.09 0.43 -12.94
CA CYS A 54 2.05 1.89 -12.99
C CYS A 54 3.38 2.45 -13.50
N SER A 55 3.31 3.45 -14.39
CA SER A 55 4.44 4.28 -14.79
C SER A 55 4.42 5.70 -14.17
N ILE A 56 3.26 6.14 -13.66
CA ILE A 56 3.10 7.34 -12.82
C ILE A 56 3.25 7.01 -11.32
N PRO A 57 3.46 8.02 -10.45
CA PRO A 57 3.49 7.83 -9.00
C PRO A 57 2.26 7.08 -8.49
N VAL A 58 2.48 6.26 -7.47
CA VAL A 58 1.40 5.49 -6.83
C VAL A 58 1.60 5.44 -5.32
N THR A 59 0.55 5.81 -4.60
CA THR A 59 0.46 5.70 -3.15
C THR A 59 -0.50 4.57 -2.78
N TYR A 60 -0.02 3.61 -2.00
CA TYR A 60 -0.83 2.53 -1.43
C TYR A 60 -1.38 2.95 -0.06
N ALA A 61 -2.67 2.72 0.16
CA ALA A 61 -3.32 2.86 1.45
C ALA A 61 -4.00 1.55 1.84
N GLY A 62 -3.83 1.12 3.09
CA GLY A 62 -4.52 -0.05 3.64
C GLY A 62 -3.63 -0.91 4.54
N GLY A 63 -4.03 -1.10 5.80
CA GLY A 63 -3.42 -2.12 6.66
C GLY A 63 -2.03 -1.84 7.24
N ALA A 64 -1.42 -0.68 6.98
CA ALA A 64 -0.12 -0.29 7.55
C ALA A 64 -0.18 -0.12 9.07
N ARG A 65 0.80 -0.70 9.79
CA ARG A 65 0.80 -0.77 11.26
C ARG A 65 2.09 -0.36 11.93
N SER A 66 3.20 -0.41 11.22
CA SER A 66 4.51 -0.17 11.83
C SER A 66 5.52 0.32 10.79
N LEU A 67 6.70 0.71 11.26
CA LEU A 67 7.80 1.12 10.39
C LEU A 67 8.25 -0.03 9.46
N GLU A 68 8.14 -1.29 9.89
CA GLU A 68 8.47 -2.44 9.05
C GLU A 68 7.56 -2.57 7.82
N ASP A 69 6.34 -2.02 7.87
CA ASP A 69 5.47 -2.02 6.70
C ASP A 69 5.95 -1.02 5.64
N LEU A 70 6.56 0.11 6.02
CA LEU A 70 7.25 1.00 5.08
C LEU A 70 8.38 0.24 4.37
N GLU A 71 9.21 -0.47 5.12
CA GLU A 71 10.31 -1.26 4.57
C GLU A 71 9.83 -2.35 3.62
N LYS A 72 8.75 -3.06 3.98
CA LYS A 72 8.15 -4.08 3.11
C LYS A 72 7.64 -3.47 1.80
N VAL A 73 6.94 -2.33 1.87
CA VAL A 73 6.42 -1.68 0.66
C VAL A 73 7.55 -1.16 -0.21
N HIS A 74 8.55 -0.51 0.39
CA HIS A 74 9.72 0.00 -0.33
C HIS A 74 10.49 -1.14 -1.01
N SER A 75 10.81 -2.21 -0.28
CA SER A 75 11.54 -3.36 -0.84
C SER A 75 10.74 -4.10 -1.92
N SER A 76 9.44 -4.35 -1.69
CA SER A 76 8.59 -5.09 -2.63
C SER A 76 8.29 -4.31 -3.91
N SER A 77 8.26 -2.98 -3.82
CA SER A 77 8.05 -2.09 -4.98
C SER A 77 9.33 -1.57 -5.62
N ARG A 78 10.50 -1.88 -5.04
CA ARG A 78 11.79 -1.27 -5.43
C ARG A 78 11.75 0.26 -5.36
N GLY A 79 11.10 0.80 -4.33
CA GLY A 79 10.95 2.23 -4.08
C GLY A 79 10.00 2.96 -5.03
N LYS A 80 9.13 2.25 -5.75
CA LYS A 80 8.18 2.86 -6.71
C LYS A 80 6.79 3.13 -6.15
N VAL A 81 6.46 2.53 -5.01
CA VAL A 81 5.14 2.66 -4.38
C VAL A 81 5.33 3.29 -3.01
N ASP A 82 4.61 4.39 -2.77
CA ASP A 82 4.56 5.06 -1.47
C ASP A 82 3.52 4.40 -0.56
N LEU A 83 3.63 4.61 0.75
CA LEU A 83 2.73 4.03 1.76
C LEU A 83 2.04 5.10 2.60
N THR A 84 0.71 5.01 2.70
CA THR A 84 -0.08 5.77 3.67
C THR A 84 -0.13 5.04 5.02
N ILE A 85 0.21 5.75 6.10
CA ILE A 85 0.00 5.31 7.48
C ILE A 85 -0.97 6.28 8.16
N GLY A 86 -2.08 5.75 8.68
CA GLY A 86 -3.11 6.52 9.37
C GLY A 86 -3.17 6.18 10.86
N SER A 87 -4.15 5.37 11.26
CA SER A 87 -4.48 5.04 12.66
C SER A 87 -3.36 4.41 13.48
N ALA A 88 -2.30 3.89 12.85
CA ALA A 88 -1.14 3.35 13.54
C ALA A 88 -0.20 4.43 14.11
N LEU A 89 -0.28 5.67 13.60
CA LEU A 89 0.53 6.79 14.05
C LEU A 89 0.15 7.25 15.46
N ASP A 90 1.17 7.54 16.26
CA ASP A 90 1.04 8.13 17.60
C ASP A 90 0.25 9.45 17.63
N ILE A 91 0.41 10.32 16.63
CA ILE A 91 -0.32 11.58 16.51
C ILE A 91 -1.83 11.40 16.29
N PHE A 92 -2.28 10.19 15.92
CA PHE A 92 -3.70 9.82 15.82
C PHE A 92 -4.15 8.87 16.94
N GLY A 93 -3.34 8.69 17.99
CA GLY A 93 -3.64 7.82 19.13
C GLY A 93 -3.26 6.35 18.91
N GLY A 94 -2.57 6.04 17.81
CA GLY A 94 -1.96 4.73 17.57
C GLY A 94 -0.71 4.50 18.41
N SER A 95 -0.18 3.28 18.37
CA SER A 95 1.06 2.90 19.05
C SER A 95 1.96 2.03 18.17
N GLY A 96 1.71 2.04 16.87
CA GLY A 96 2.37 1.15 15.91
C GLY A 96 3.66 1.74 15.33
N VAL A 97 3.65 3.06 15.08
CA VAL A 97 4.82 3.83 14.65
C VAL A 97 4.63 5.29 15.04
N THR A 98 5.71 6.00 15.32
CA THR A 98 5.65 7.44 15.59
C THR A 98 5.75 8.25 14.30
N PHE A 99 5.13 9.43 14.28
CA PHE A 99 5.27 10.36 13.15
C PHE A 99 6.74 10.75 12.89
N ASP A 100 7.52 10.91 13.96
CA ASP A 100 8.94 11.22 13.86
C ASP A 100 9.75 10.09 13.22
N GLU A 101 9.47 8.82 13.55
CA GLU A 101 10.10 7.67 12.90
C GLU A 101 9.83 7.65 11.39
N CYS A 102 8.59 7.92 10.97
CA CYS A 102 8.24 8.05 9.55
C CYS A 102 9.01 9.18 8.87
N ILE A 103 9.17 10.34 9.54
CA ILE A 103 9.98 11.45 9.02
C ILE A 103 11.44 11.03 8.86
N GLN A 104 12.03 10.34 9.84
CA GLN A 104 13.42 9.90 9.73
C GLN A 104 13.60 8.90 8.60
N TRP A 105 12.65 7.97 8.44
CA TRP A 105 12.66 7.01 7.35
C TRP A 105 12.62 7.69 5.97
N ASN A 106 11.76 8.70 5.80
CA ASN A 106 11.67 9.49 4.56
C ASN A 106 12.93 10.32 4.24
N LYS A 107 13.85 10.50 5.20
CA LYS A 107 15.13 11.20 4.94
C LYS A 107 16.22 10.28 4.41
N THR A 108 16.03 8.96 4.51
CA THR A 108 17.05 7.96 4.15
C THR A 108 16.69 7.13 2.92
N HIS A 109 15.49 7.32 2.36
CA HIS A 109 14.96 6.65 1.18
C HIS A 109 14.38 7.69 0.21
#